data_AF-C6F015-F1
#
_entry.id   AF-C6F015-F1
#
_cell.length_a   1.000
_cell.length_b   1.000
_cell.length_c   1.000
_cell.angle_alpha   90.00
_cell.angle_beta   90.00
_cell.angle_gamma   90.00
#
_symmetry.space_group_name_H-M   'P 1'
#
loop_
_entity.id
_entity.type
_entity.pdbx_description
1 polymer ?
#
loop_
_entity_poly.entity_id
_entity_poly.type
_entity_poly.pdbx_seq_one_letter_code
_entity_poly.pdbx_strand_id
1 'polypeptide(L)'
;DARYHQIALTKMRKLLYFICGMTCLSVVSWVTLTFFGESVRLITSKETNETLTEVAPRLPLKAWYPFNAMGGTTYIIAFAFQVYWLLFAMAIANLMDVMFCSWLIFACEQLQHLKAIMKPLMELSASLDTYRPNTAELFRASSTEKSEKIPDTVDMDIRSIYSTQQDFGMTLRGAGGRLQNFGQQNSNPNGLTPKQEMLARSAIKYWVERHKHVVRLVASIGDTYGTALLFHMLVSTITLTLLAYQATKINGINVYAFSTIGYLCYTLGQVFHFC
;
A
#
# COMPACT_ATOMS: atom_id res chain seq x y z
N ASP A 1 -1.83 -16.21 -1.39
CA ASP A 1 -0.75 -15.26 -1.01
C ASP A 1 0.28 -14.96 -2.09
N ALA A 2 1.05 -15.94 -2.59
CA ALA A 2 2.19 -15.66 -3.51
C ALA A 2 1.83 -14.92 -4.81
N ARG A 3 0.69 -15.23 -5.43
CA ARG A 3 0.23 -14.59 -6.67
C ARG A 3 -0.03 -13.08 -6.51
N TYR A 4 -0.72 -12.68 -5.45
CA TYR A 4 -1.05 -11.25 -5.21
C TYR A 4 0.17 -10.44 -4.80
N HIS A 5 1.10 -11.06 -4.07
CA HIS A 5 2.39 -10.45 -3.76
C HIS A 5 3.23 -10.19 -5.03
N GLN A 6 3.29 -11.17 -5.94
CA GLN A 6 3.98 -11.00 -7.23
C GLN A 6 3.32 -9.93 -8.12
N ILE A 7 1.98 -9.87 -8.14
CA ILE A 7 1.25 -8.83 -8.89
C ILE A 7 1.61 -7.44 -8.35
N ALA A 8 1.61 -7.25 -7.03
CA ALA A 8 2.00 -5.98 -6.42
C ALA A 8 3.43 -5.57 -6.83
N LEU A 9 4.39 -6.49 -6.71
CA LEU A 9 5.79 -6.22 -7.08
C LEU A 9 5.96 -5.87 -8.56
N THR A 10 5.25 -6.55 -9.46
CA THR A 10 5.33 -6.24 -10.89
C THR A 10 4.77 -4.85 -11.21
N LYS A 11 3.68 -4.44 -10.56
CA LYS A 11 3.12 -3.09 -10.70
C LYS A 11 4.05 -2.02 -10.14
N MET A 12 4.62 -2.23 -8.95
CA MET A 12 5.60 -1.30 -8.34
C MET A 12 6.84 -1.12 -9.22
N ARG A 13 7.40 -2.21 -9.78
CA ARG A 13 8.56 -2.12 -10.69
C ARG A 13 8.24 -1.42 -11.99
N LYS A 14 7.06 -1.68 -12.58
CA LYS A 14 6.60 -0.98 -13.79
C LYS A 14 6.47 0.52 -13.54
N LEU A 15 5.91 0.91 -12.39
CA LEU A 15 5.82 2.33 -12.00
C LEU A 15 7.21 2.96 -11.90
N LEU A 16 8.15 2.29 -11.22
CA LEU A 16 9.52 2.79 -11.08
C LEU A 16 10.19 3.02 -12.44
N TYR A 17 10.14 2.04 -13.35
CA TYR A 17 10.74 2.19 -14.68
C TYR A 17 10.09 3.30 -15.50
N PHE A 18 8.77 3.45 -15.39
CA PHE A 18 8.05 4.52 -16.08
C PHE A 18 8.48 5.91 -15.57
N ILE A 19 8.48 6.12 -14.25
CA ILE A 19 8.86 7.41 -13.67
C ILE A 19 10.34 7.71 -13.90
N CYS A 20 11.25 6.77 -13.67
CA CYS A 20 12.68 6.97 -13.96
C CYS A 20 12.94 7.28 -15.45
N GLY A 21 12.21 6.64 -16.36
CA GLY A 21 12.28 6.95 -17.79
C GLY A 21 11.82 8.37 -18.10
N MET A 22 10.68 8.78 -17.53
CA MET A 22 10.15 10.14 -17.67
C MET A 22 11.07 11.20 -17.08
N THR A 23 11.73 10.95 -15.96
CA THR A 23 12.69 11.89 -15.37
C THR A 23 13.91 12.07 -16.23
N CYS A 24 14.48 10.98 -16.77
CA CYS A 24 15.61 11.07 -17.68
C CYS A 24 15.23 11.82 -18.97
N LEU A 25 14.05 11.55 -19.52
CA LEU A 25 13.54 12.27 -20.68
C LEU A 25 13.37 13.76 -20.39
N SER A 26 12.81 14.12 -19.24
CA SER A 26 12.62 15.52 -18.83
C SER A 26 13.96 16.26 -18.68
N VAL A 27 14.99 15.62 -18.10
CA VAL A 27 16.36 16.17 -18.03
C VAL A 27 16.93 16.41 -19.43
N VAL A 28 16.81 15.43 -20.34
CA VAL A 28 17.28 15.57 -21.72
C VAL A 28 16.53 16.68 -22.44
N SER A 29 15.21 16.77 -22.28
CA SER A 29 14.39 17.84 -22.84
C SER A 29 14.84 19.22 -22.33
N TRP A 30 15.13 19.35 -21.04
CA TRP A 30 15.59 20.61 -20.44
C TRP A 30 16.98 21.03 -20.96
N VAL A 31 17.91 20.08 -21.05
CA VAL A 31 19.23 20.31 -21.64
C VAL A 31 19.12 20.70 -23.11
N THR A 32 18.23 20.06 -23.87
CA THR A 32 17.99 20.37 -25.29
C THR A 32 17.44 21.80 -25.44
N LEU A 33 16.43 22.18 -24.65
CA LEU A 33 15.88 23.55 -24.67
C LEU A 33 16.94 24.62 -24.36
N THR A 34 17.92 24.31 -23.51
CA THR A 34 19.02 25.22 -23.17
C THR A 34 19.86 25.60 -24.39
N PHE A 35 20.07 24.68 -25.34
CA PHE A 35 20.87 24.94 -26.54
C PHE A 35 20.09 25.71 -27.63
N PHE A 36 18.76 25.58 -27.66
CA PHE A 36 17.92 26.29 -28.63
C PHE A 36 17.48 27.68 -28.16
N GLY A 37 17.63 28.01 -26.88
CA GLY A 37 17.28 29.31 -26.31
C GLY A 37 18.32 30.41 -26.60
N GLU A 38 17.84 31.61 -26.94
CA GLU A 38 18.68 32.80 -26.89
C GLU A 38 19.04 33.13 -25.44
N SER A 39 20.34 33.25 -25.16
CA SER A 39 20.86 33.45 -23.82
C SER A 39 21.00 34.94 -23.50
N VAL A 40 19.86 35.58 -23.29
CA VAL A 40 19.80 37.01 -22.96
C VAL A 40 19.13 37.17 -21.60
N ARG A 41 19.75 37.98 -20.73
CA ARG A 41 19.20 38.43 -19.46
C ARG A 41 18.76 39.88 -19.61
N LEU A 42 17.51 40.16 -19.25
CA LEU A 42 17.00 41.53 -19.17
C LEU A 42 17.35 42.09 -17.78
N ILE A 43 18.14 43.15 -17.74
CA ILE A 43 18.44 43.92 -16.53
C ILE A 43 17.95 45.36 -16.77
N THR A 44 17.18 45.90 -15.83
CA THR A 44 16.80 47.31 -15.85
C THR A 44 17.98 48.15 -15.36
N SER A 45 18.49 49.05 -16.21
CA SER A 45 19.57 49.97 -15.86
C SER A 45 19.05 51.00 -14.84
N LYS A 46 19.80 51.18 -13.73
CA LYS A 46 19.44 52.09 -12.64
C LYS A 46 19.60 53.58 -13.00
N GLU A 47 20.29 53.88 -14.11
CA GLU A 47 20.58 55.25 -14.55
C GLU A 47 19.67 55.72 -15.70
N THR A 48 19.26 54.83 -16.61
CA THR A 48 18.45 55.19 -17.79
C THR A 48 17.03 54.62 -17.78
N ASN A 49 16.67 53.78 -16.79
CA ASN A 49 15.37 53.07 -16.73
C ASN A 49 15.04 52.21 -17.96
N GLU A 50 16.00 52.00 -18.87
CA GLU A 50 15.85 51.16 -20.05
C GLU A 50 16.21 49.69 -19.72
N THR A 51 15.55 48.77 -20.42
CA THR A 51 15.83 47.33 -20.33
C THR A 51 17.03 46.98 -21.19
N LEU A 52 18.20 46.83 -20.59
CA LEU A 52 19.41 46.36 -21.28
C LEU A 52 19.40 44.83 -21.34
N THR A 53 19.76 44.30 -22.51
CA THR A 53 19.91 42.88 -22.78
C THR A 53 21.38 42.47 -22.63
N GLU A 54 21.75 41.91 -21.48
CA GLU A 54 23.10 41.35 -21.28
C GLU A 54 23.14 39.90 -21.75
N VAL A 55 24.22 39.51 -22.43
CA VAL A 55 24.44 38.11 -22.83
C VAL A 55 24.62 37.28 -21.55
N ALA A 56 23.72 36.33 -21.31
CA ALA A 56 23.86 35.40 -20.20
C ALA A 56 24.69 34.18 -20.64
N PRO A 57 25.37 33.48 -19.72
CA PRO A 57 25.99 32.20 -20.05
C PRO A 57 24.89 31.17 -20.37
N ARG A 58 25.12 30.37 -21.43
CA ARG A 58 24.20 29.31 -21.91
C ARG A 58 24.20 28.11 -20.96
N LEU A 59 23.54 28.27 -19.82
CA LEU A 59 23.51 27.28 -18.75
C LEU A 59 22.07 26.79 -18.50
N PRO A 60 21.87 25.49 -18.20
CA PRO A 60 20.55 24.93 -17.88
C PRO A 60 19.78 25.69 -16.80
N LEU A 61 20.50 26.28 -15.84
CA LEU A 61 19.95 27.07 -14.76
C LEU A 61 20.63 28.44 -14.75
N LYS A 62 19.80 29.49 -14.71
CA LYS A 62 20.27 30.87 -14.56
C LYS A 62 20.67 31.10 -13.10
N ALA A 63 21.95 30.95 -12.80
CA ALA A 63 22.52 31.16 -11.47
C ALA A 63 23.72 32.10 -11.54
N TRP A 64 23.99 32.79 -10.42
CA TRP A 64 25.21 33.61 -10.29
C TRP A 64 26.38 32.72 -9.89
N TYR A 65 27.52 32.91 -10.55
CA TYR A 65 28.78 32.24 -10.24
C TYR A 65 29.84 33.28 -9.90
N PRO A 66 30.75 32.98 -8.94
CA PRO A 66 31.85 33.88 -8.60
C PRO A 66 32.95 33.94 -9.68
N PHE A 67 32.85 33.11 -10.72
CA PHE A 67 33.77 33.07 -11.86
C PHE A 67 33.05 33.40 -13.16
N ASN A 68 33.82 33.83 -14.18
CA ASN A 68 33.25 34.09 -15.50
C ASN A 68 32.82 32.78 -16.18
N ALA A 69 31.51 32.60 -16.33
CA ALA A 69 30.89 31.43 -16.95
C ALA A 69 30.51 31.66 -18.43
N MET A 70 30.88 32.80 -19.03
CA MET A 70 30.53 33.11 -20.42
C MET A 70 31.37 32.35 -21.45
N GLY A 71 32.52 31.79 -21.05
CA GLY A 71 33.37 31.00 -21.95
C GLY A 71 34.52 30.28 -21.23
N GLY A 72 35.26 29.47 -21.98
CA GLY A 72 36.45 28.73 -21.50
C GLY A 72 36.13 27.42 -20.76
N THR A 73 37.15 26.86 -20.11
CA THR A 73 37.06 25.58 -19.39
C THR A 73 36.10 25.64 -18.18
N THR A 74 35.98 26.82 -17.56
CA THR A 74 35.07 27.07 -16.42
C THR A 74 33.61 26.93 -16.81
N TYR A 75 33.23 27.29 -18.05
CA TYR A 75 31.89 27.06 -18.58
C TYR A 75 31.55 25.57 -18.66
N ILE A 76 32.47 24.74 -19.19
CA ILE A 76 32.25 23.30 -19.34
C ILE A 76 32.06 22.63 -17.97
N ILE A 77 32.86 23.02 -16.97
CA ILE A 77 32.75 22.52 -15.60
C ILE A 77 31.40 22.91 -14.99
N ALA A 78 30.99 24.17 -15.13
CA ALA A 78 29.71 24.64 -14.61
C ALA A 78 28.52 23.94 -15.29
N PHE A 79 28.59 23.74 -16.61
CA PHE A 79 27.57 23.03 -17.36
C PHE A 79 27.44 21.56 -16.91
N ALA A 80 28.55 20.84 -16.80
CA ALA A 80 28.54 19.45 -16.33
C ALA A 80 27.99 19.33 -14.90
N PHE A 81 28.38 20.26 -14.02
CA PHE A 81 27.85 20.32 -12.67
C PHE A 81 26.35 20.57 -12.63
N GLN A 82 25.83 21.48 -13.46
CA GLN A 82 24.39 21.75 -13.53
C GLN A 82 23.59 20.56 -14.07
N VAL A 83 24.11 19.84 -15.07
CA VAL A 83 23.46 18.61 -15.58
C VAL A 83 23.42 17.53 -14.51
N TYR A 84 24.53 17.33 -13.78
CA TYR A 84 24.58 16.42 -12.63
C TYR A 84 23.57 16.83 -11.55
N TRP A 85 23.57 18.11 -11.16
CA TRP A 85 22.67 18.62 -10.14
C TRP A 85 21.20 18.45 -10.54
N LEU A 86 20.86 18.77 -11.80
CA LEU A 86 19.50 18.65 -12.31
C LEU A 86 19.01 17.20 -12.27
N LEU A 87 19.85 16.26 -12.71
CA LEU A 87 19.53 14.84 -12.69
C LEU A 87 19.30 14.35 -11.24
N PHE A 88 20.20 14.69 -10.32
CA PHE A 88 20.10 14.25 -8.93
C PHE A 88 18.94 14.89 -8.18
N ALA A 89 18.71 16.19 -8.38
CA ALA A 89 17.60 16.90 -7.74
C ALA A 89 16.24 16.32 -8.18
N MET A 90 16.06 16.10 -9.49
CA MET A 90 14.84 15.49 -10.02
C MET A 90 14.72 14.02 -9.61
N ALA A 91 15.81 13.25 -9.63
CA ALA A 91 15.76 11.84 -9.24
C ALA A 91 15.38 11.66 -7.78
N ILE A 92 15.99 12.42 -6.85
CA ILE A 92 15.70 12.30 -5.42
C ILE A 92 14.23 12.63 -5.12
N ALA A 93 13.69 13.70 -5.70
CA ALA A 93 12.30 14.08 -5.53
C ALA A 93 11.35 12.97 -6.02
N ASN A 94 11.49 12.55 -7.29
CA ASN A 94 10.58 11.56 -7.86
C ASN A 94 10.74 10.16 -7.25
N LEU A 95 11.93 9.78 -6.76
CA LEU A 95 12.13 8.50 -6.08
C LEU A 95 11.39 8.46 -4.74
N MET A 96 11.31 9.57 -4.02
CA MET A 96 10.50 9.68 -2.80
C MET A 96 9.01 9.59 -3.10
N ASP A 97 8.55 10.26 -4.16
CA ASP A 97 7.15 10.19 -4.60
C ASP A 97 6.77 8.77 -5.02
N VAL A 98 7.64 8.10 -5.78
CA VAL A 98 7.45 6.71 -6.20
C VAL A 98 7.45 5.76 -5.00
N MET A 99 8.26 6.00 -3.98
CA MET A 99 8.26 5.18 -2.76
C MET A 99 6.88 5.24 -2.08
N PHE A 100 6.33 6.44 -1.92
CA PHE A 100 4.99 6.64 -1.37
C PHE A 100 3.91 5.97 -2.21
N CYS A 101 3.88 6.25 -3.51
CA CYS A 101 2.90 5.64 -4.43
C CYS A 101 3.02 4.12 -4.48
N SER A 102 4.23 3.57 -4.36
CA SER A 102 4.47 2.12 -4.32
C SER A 102 3.91 1.47 -3.06
N TRP A 103 3.97 2.15 -1.91
CA TRP A 103 3.33 1.68 -0.68
C TRP A 103 1.80 1.69 -0.78
N LEU A 104 1.21 2.69 -1.40
CA LEU A 104 -0.23 2.74 -1.66
C LEU A 104 -0.69 1.65 -2.63
N ILE A 105 0.06 1.41 -3.72
CA ILE A 105 -0.20 0.31 -4.65
C ILE A 105 -0.15 -1.02 -3.92
N PHE A 106 0.86 -1.23 -3.07
CA PHE A 106 0.96 -2.44 -2.26
C PHE A 106 -0.25 -2.62 -1.35
N ALA A 107 -0.66 -1.58 -0.62
CA ALA A 107 -1.84 -1.62 0.24
C ALA A 107 -3.12 -1.93 -0.55
N CYS A 108 -3.29 -1.32 -1.73
CA CYS A 108 -4.42 -1.56 -2.63
C CYS A 108 -4.51 -3.03 -3.06
N GLU A 109 -3.40 -3.63 -3.48
CA GLU A 109 -3.36 -5.05 -3.84
C GLU A 109 -3.65 -5.97 -2.63
N GLN A 110 -3.21 -5.59 -1.42
CA GLN A 110 -3.56 -6.32 -0.20
C GLN A 110 -5.06 -6.27 0.09
N LEU A 111 -5.72 -5.14 -0.15
CA LEU A 111 -7.18 -5.01 -0.02
C LEU A 111 -7.93 -5.79 -1.10
N GLN A 112 -7.43 -5.83 -2.34
CA GLN A 112 -8.01 -6.66 -3.39
C GLN A 112 -7.90 -8.15 -3.07
N HIS A 113 -6.76 -8.60 -2.53
CA HIS A 113 -6.60 -9.96 -2.03
C HIS A 113 -7.61 -10.28 -0.92
N LEU A 114 -7.80 -9.36 0.02
CA LEU A 114 -8.76 -9.52 1.10
C LEU A 114 -10.21 -9.61 0.60
N LYS A 115 -10.56 -8.80 -0.41
CA LYS A 115 -11.87 -8.84 -1.10
C LYS A 115 -12.08 -10.18 -1.81
N ALA A 116 -11.04 -10.75 -2.43
CA ALA A 116 -11.12 -12.05 -3.07
C ALA A 116 -11.35 -13.20 -2.07
N ILE A 117 -10.82 -13.09 -0.84
CA ILE A 117 -11.05 -14.06 0.24
C ILE A 117 -12.48 -13.96 0.82
N MET A 118 -13.12 -12.79 0.73
CA MET A 118 -14.46 -12.57 1.28
C MET A 118 -15.52 -13.46 0.62
N LYS A 119 -15.43 -13.70 -0.70
CA LYS A 119 -16.40 -14.52 -1.45
C LYS A 119 -16.46 -15.99 -0.96
N PRO A 120 -15.36 -16.75 -0.92
CA PRO A 120 -15.39 -18.12 -0.39
C PRO A 120 -15.69 -18.17 1.12
N LEU A 121 -15.35 -17.12 1.87
CA LEU A 121 -15.70 -17.03 3.30
C LEU A 121 -17.20 -16.81 3.50
N MET A 122 -17.84 -16.02 2.64
CA MET A 122 -19.29 -15.81 2.64
C MET A 122 -20.05 -17.08 2.20
N GLU A 123 -19.52 -17.81 1.21
CA GLU A 123 -20.07 -19.11 0.80
C GLU A 123 -19.94 -20.16 1.92
N LEU A 124 -18.80 -20.21 2.62
CA LEU A 124 -18.62 -21.05 3.81
C LEU A 124 -19.59 -20.65 4.93
N SER A 125 -19.76 -19.35 5.19
CA SER A 125 -20.70 -18.85 6.20
C SER A 125 -22.15 -19.15 5.84
N ALA A 126 -22.56 -19.03 4.58
CA ALA A 126 -23.92 -19.33 4.13
C ALA A 126 -24.24 -20.84 4.23
N SER A 127 -23.25 -21.71 3.99
CA SER A 127 -23.39 -23.15 4.25
C SER A 127 -23.52 -23.47 5.75
N LEU A 128 -22.96 -22.62 6.61
CA LEU A 128 -23.12 -22.70 8.06
C LEU A 128 -24.50 -22.20 8.53
N ASP A 129 -25.01 -21.12 7.93
CA ASP A 129 -26.22 -20.41 8.36
C ASP A 129 -27.52 -21.09 7.91
N THR A 130 -27.46 -21.93 6.86
CA THR A 130 -28.60 -22.76 6.42
C THR A 130 -28.85 -23.97 7.31
N TYR A 131 -27.95 -24.31 8.24
CA TYR A 131 -28.20 -25.32 9.26
C TYR A 131 -29.04 -24.71 10.40
N ARG A 132 -30.36 -24.71 10.21
CA ARG A 132 -31.32 -24.47 11.29
C ARG A 132 -31.31 -25.70 12.20
N PRO A 133 -30.85 -25.63 13.46
CA PRO A 133 -31.07 -26.73 14.39
C PRO A 133 -32.56 -27.03 14.42
N ASN A 134 -32.91 -28.32 14.29
CA ASN A 134 -34.29 -28.78 14.36
C ASN A 134 -34.91 -28.31 15.68
N THR A 135 -35.66 -27.21 15.63
CA THR A 135 -36.35 -26.65 16.80
C THR A 135 -37.36 -27.65 17.39
N ALA A 136 -37.73 -28.69 16.65
CA ALA A 136 -38.59 -29.78 17.10
C ALA A 136 -37.97 -30.69 18.17
N GLU A 137 -36.63 -30.82 18.24
CA GLU A 137 -35.98 -31.64 19.27
C GLU A 137 -35.77 -30.86 20.58
N LEU A 138 -35.59 -29.54 20.50
CA LEU A 138 -35.42 -28.68 21.67
C LEU A 138 -36.69 -28.62 22.56
N PHE A 139 -37.87 -28.82 21.97
CA PHE A 139 -39.15 -28.87 22.70
C PHE A 139 -39.60 -30.29 23.08
N ARG A 140 -38.90 -31.37 22.64
CA ARG A 140 -39.20 -32.75 23.06
C ARG A 140 -38.41 -33.22 24.29
N ALA A 141 -37.39 -32.50 24.72
CA ALA A 141 -36.49 -32.94 25.80
C ALA A 141 -36.96 -32.61 27.23
N SER A 142 -38.16 -32.03 27.44
CA SER A 142 -38.60 -31.58 28.77
C SER A 142 -39.92 -32.19 29.29
N SER A 143 -40.51 -33.18 28.63
CA SER A 143 -41.71 -33.84 29.15
C SER A 143 -41.76 -35.31 28.74
N THR A 144 -41.96 -36.19 29.74
CA THR A 144 -42.14 -37.65 29.65
C THR A 144 -40.85 -38.41 29.29
N GLU A 145 -40.17 -39.14 30.17
CA GLU A 145 -40.67 -40.26 30.96
C GLU A 145 -39.93 -40.39 32.31
N LYS A 146 -40.65 -40.20 33.43
CA LYS A 146 -40.33 -40.90 34.68
C LYS A 146 -40.89 -42.30 34.52
N SER A 147 -40.06 -43.27 34.18
CA SER A 147 -40.39 -44.70 34.34
C SER A 147 -39.43 -45.31 35.34
N GLU A 148 -40.00 -45.51 36.52
CA GLU A 148 -39.45 -46.12 37.72
C GLU A 148 -38.93 -47.52 37.41
N LYS A 149 -37.67 -47.82 37.76
CA LYS A 149 -37.14 -49.19 37.76
C LYS A 149 -36.54 -49.51 39.12
N ILE A 150 -37.13 -50.55 39.71
CA ILE A 150 -36.91 -51.16 41.02
C ILE A 150 -35.43 -51.54 41.20
N PRO A 151 -34.82 -51.34 42.39
CA PRO A 151 -33.42 -51.67 42.63
C PRO A 151 -33.26 -53.10 43.14
N ASP A 152 -32.31 -53.85 42.59
CA ASP A 152 -31.84 -55.11 43.19
C ASP A 152 -30.31 -55.13 43.39
N THR A 153 -29.97 -55.11 44.67
CA THR A 153 -29.00 -55.91 45.44
C THR A 153 -27.59 -56.27 44.88
N VAL A 154 -26.60 -55.62 45.53
CA VAL A 154 -25.27 -56.12 45.96
C VAL A 154 -24.25 -56.51 44.87
N ASP A 155 -23.27 -55.63 44.63
CA ASP A 155 -21.87 -55.89 45.03
C ASP A 155 -21.03 -54.61 44.90
N MET A 156 -20.59 -54.09 46.05
CA MET A 156 -19.65 -52.97 46.15
C MET A 156 -18.23 -53.51 46.07
N ASP A 157 -17.62 -53.43 44.89
CA ASP A 157 -16.17 -53.67 44.78
C ASP A 157 -15.39 -52.39 45.13
N ILE A 158 -15.20 -52.21 46.43
CA ILE A 158 -14.26 -51.28 47.08
C ILE A 158 -12.84 -51.77 46.78
N ARG A 159 -12.35 -51.53 45.56
CA ARG A 159 -10.94 -51.81 45.20
C ARG A 159 -10.33 -50.89 44.14
N SER A 160 -11.09 -49.90 43.64
CA SER A 160 -10.60 -48.89 42.67
C SER A 160 -10.11 -47.58 43.32
N ILE A 161 -10.11 -47.53 44.66
CA ILE A 161 -9.47 -46.47 45.43
C ILE A 161 -8.09 -47.02 45.79
N TYR A 162 -7.02 -46.32 45.40
CA TYR A 162 -5.59 -46.66 45.55
C TYR A 162 -4.93 -47.45 44.40
N SER A 163 -4.76 -46.81 43.24
CA SER A 163 -3.47 -46.86 42.53
C SER A 163 -3.24 -45.54 41.80
N THR A 164 -2.49 -44.67 42.48
CA THR A 164 -2.08 -43.36 41.98
C THR A 164 -0.64 -43.47 41.51
N GLN A 165 -0.37 -42.81 40.37
CA GLN A 165 0.94 -42.49 39.77
C GLN A 165 1.62 -43.53 38.87
N GLN A 166 2.03 -43.01 37.70
CA GLN A 166 2.81 -43.61 36.61
C GLN A 166 1.97 -44.48 35.65
N ASP A 167 1.84 -44.21 34.35
CA ASP A 167 2.69 -43.42 33.48
C ASP A 167 1.95 -43.03 32.18
N PHE A 168 2.39 -41.91 31.62
CA PHE A 168 2.08 -41.40 30.28
C PHE A 168 2.41 -42.44 29.20
N GLY A 169 1.45 -42.84 28.36
CA GLY A 169 1.80 -43.68 27.20
C GLY A 169 0.63 -44.37 26.51
N MET A 170 -0.11 -43.62 25.69
CA MET A 170 -0.61 -44.04 24.38
C MET A 170 -0.61 -45.55 24.08
N THR A 171 -1.66 -46.28 24.44
CA THR A 171 -2.15 -47.45 23.66
C THR A 171 -3.53 -47.89 24.18
N LEU A 172 -4.59 -47.68 23.40
CA LEU A 172 -5.85 -48.39 23.66
C LEU A 172 -6.58 -48.76 22.36
N ARG A 173 -6.17 -49.93 21.86
CA ARG A 173 -6.93 -50.82 20.99
C ARG A 173 -6.31 -52.21 21.15
N GLY A 174 -6.90 -53.24 21.75
CA GLY A 174 -8.16 -53.44 22.45
C GLY A 174 -8.26 -54.95 22.76
N ALA A 175 -8.87 -55.34 23.88
CA ALA A 175 -9.30 -56.73 24.11
C ALA A 175 -10.42 -56.77 25.14
N GLY A 176 -11.65 -57.03 24.67
CA GLY A 176 -12.72 -57.65 25.47
C GLY A 176 -13.54 -56.76 26.40
N GLY A 177 -14.69 -56.30 25.90
CA GLY A 177 -15.89 -56.14 26.74
C GLY A 177 -16.28 -54.70 27.11
N ARG A 178 -17.21 -54.15 26.32
CA ARG A 178 -17.99 -52.92 26.56
C ARG A 178 -17.21 -51.62 26.42
N LEU A 179 -17.11 -51.19 25.15
CA LEU A 179 -16.89 -49.81 24.76
C LEU A 179 -18.01 -48.96 25.40
N GLN A 180 -17.74 -48.30 26.52
CA GLN A 180 -18.56 -47.19 27.02
C GLN A 180 -18.44 -46.08 25.98
N ASN A 181 -19.32 -46.12 24.99
CA ASN A 181 -19.73 -44.93 24.27
C ASN A 181 -20.34 -44.01 25.33
N PHE A 182 -19.52 -43.15 25.94
CA PHE A 182 -20.02 -41.88 26.42
C PHE A 182 -20.70 -41.26 25.21
N GLY A 183 -22.04 -41.28 25.22
CA GLY A 183 -22.87 -40.65 24.23
C GLY A 183 -22.32 -39.26 24.02
N GLN A 184 -21.67 -39.07 22.88
CA GLN A 184 -21.02 -37.85 22.47
C GLN A 184 -22.13 -36.87 22.11
N GLN A 185 -22.89 -36.46 23.11
CA GLN A 185 -23.86 -35.39 23.05
C GLN A 185 -23.08 -34.07 23.13
N ASN A 186 -22.11 -33.91 22.22
CA ASN A 186 -21.62 -32.59 21.83
C ASN A 186 -22.71 -31.99 20.94
N SER A 187 -23.83 -31.63 21.58
CA SER A 187 -24.88 -30.84 20.97
C SER A 187 -24.33 -29.44 20.80
N ASN A 188 -23.55 -29.27 19.73
CA ASN A 188 -23.26 -27.97 19.20
C ASN A 188 -24.58 -27.45 18.64
N PRO A 189 -25.10 -26.28 19.09
CA PRO A 189 -26.43 -25.81 18.71
C PRO A 189 -26.60 -25.60 17.20
N ASN A 190 -25.53 -25.64 16.41
CA ASN A 190 -25.58 -25.52 14.96
C ASN A 190 -25.29 -26.84 14.21
N GLY A 191 -25.23 -28.00 14.87
CA GLY A 191 -25.02 -29.33 14.27
C GLY A 191 -23.82 -29.48 13.31
N LEU A 192 -22.91 -28.51 13.34
CA LEU A 192 -21.64 -28.56 12.66
C LEU A 192 -20.67 -29.44 13.42
N THR A 193 -19.86 -30.18 12.67
CA THR A 193 -18.71 -30.85 13.26
C THR A 193 -17.82 -29.79 13.91
N PRO A 194 -17.27 -30.03 15.12
CA PRO A 194 -16.42 -29.05 15.81
C PRO A 194 -15.22 -28.60 14.97
N LYS A 195 -14.80 -29.42 13.99
CA LYS A 195 -13.75 -29.09 13.02
C LYS A 195 -14.16 -28.00 12.02
N GLN A 196 -15.42 -28.01 11.54
CA GLN A 196 -15.93 -27.01 10.59
C GLN A 196 -16.11 -25.65 11.25
N GLU A 197 -16.60 -25.61 12.49
CA GLU A 197 -16.70 -24.38 13.26
C GLU A 197 -15.32 -23.80 13.59
N MET A 198 -14.36 -24.64 13.98
CA MET A 198 -12.98 -24.23 14.20
C MET A 198 -12.34 -23.67 12.93
N LEU A 199 -12.60 -24.28 11.76
CA LEU A 199 -12.12 -23.80 10.47
C LEU A 199 -12.72 -22.42 10.12
N ALA A 200 -14.04 -22.26 10.23
CA ALA A 200 -14.70 -20.98 9.97
C ALA A 200 -14.20 -19.86 10.90
N ARG A 201 -14.07 -20.13 12.20
CA ARG A 201 -13.49 -19.18 13.17
C ARG A 201 -12.04 -18.83 12.83
N SER A 202 -11.22 -19.81 12.43
CA SER A 202 -9.83 -19.56 12.04
C SER A 202 -9.72 -18.72 10.77
N ALA A 203 -10.60 -18.94 9.79
CA ALA A 203 -10.65 -18.19 8.55
C ALA A 203 -11.09 -16.74 8.76
N ILE A 204 -12.13 -16.52 9.58
CA ILE A 204 -12.58 -15.17 9.99
C ILE A 204 -11.47 -14.47 10.76
N LYS A 205 -10.83 -15.13 11.73
CA LYS A 205 -9.73 -14.54 12.51
C LYS A 205 -8.57 -14.12 11.61
N TYR A 206 -8.18 -14.97 10.65
CA TYR A 206 -7.14 -14.63 9.67
C TYR A 206 -7.52 -13.40 8.83
N TRP A 207 -8.76 -13.35 8.34
CA TRP A 207 -9.26 -12.23 7.54
C TRP A 207 -9.23 -10.91 8.34
N VAL A 208 -9.75 -10.92 9.57
CA VAL A 208 -9.81 -9.75 10.45
C VAL A 208 -8.41 -9.26 10.81
N GLU A 209 -7.51 -10.17 11.19
CA GLU A 209 -6.14 -9.78 11.55
C GLU A 209 -5.41 -9.18 10.35
N ARG A 210 -5.55 -9.78 9.17
CA ARG A 210 -4.97 -9.24 7.94
C ARG A 210 -5.53 -7.87 7.58
N HIS A 211 -6.85 -7.67 7.70
CA HIS A 211 -7.47 -6.37 7.48
C HIS A 211 -6.89 -5.31 8.42
N LYS A 212 -6.79 -5.64 9.72
CA LYS A 212 -6.20 -4.77 10.75
C LYS A 212 -4.75 -4.41 10.44
N HIS A 213 -3.95 -5.36 9.94
CA HIS A 213 -2.59 -5.09 9.48
C HIS A 213 -2.54 -4.11 8.31
N VAL A 214 -3.41 -4.26 7.32
CA VAL A 214 -3.45 -3.35 6.16
C VAL A 214 -3.89 -1.94 6.59
N VAL A 215 -4.90 -1.82 7.45
CA VAL A 215 -5.34 -0.52 7.98
C VAL A 215 -4.21 0.16 8.76
N ARG A 216 -3.49 -0.58 9.61
CA ARG A 216 -2.33 -0.06 10.34
C ARG A 216 -1.21 0.40 9.40
N LEU A 217 -0.96 -0.34 8.31
CA LEU A 217 0.01 0.05 7.30
C LEU A 217 -0.38 1.37 6.61
N VAL A 218 -1.64 1.51 6.18
CA VAL A 218 -2.13 2.75 5.56
C VAL A 218 -2.06 3.93 6.52
N ALA A 219 -2.43 3.75 7.80
CA ALA A 219 -2.29 4.78 8.82
C ALA A 219 -0.83 5.22 8.99
N SER A 220 0.10 4.26 9.11
CA SER A 220 1.54 4.56 9.23
C SER A 220 2.12 5.26 7.99
N ILE A 221 1.63 4.94 6.79
CA ILE A 221 2.03 5.65 5.55
C ILE A 221 1.52 7.10 5.59
N GLY A 222 0.29 7.32 6.05
CA GLY A 222 -0.28 8.64 6.24
C GLY A 222 0.51 9.49 7.25
N ASP A 223 0.89 8.91 8.39
CA ASP A 223 1.64 9.60 9.43
C ASP A 223 3.07 9.97 8.98
N THR A 224 3.70 9.13 8.16
CA THR A 224 5.09 9.34 7.71
C THR A 224 5.18 10.29 6.52
N TYR A 225 4.29 10.19 5.53
CA TYR A 225 4.37 10.99 4.30
C TYR A 225 3.37 12.17 4.27
N GLY A 226 2.41 12.23 5.18
CA GLY A 226 1.35 13.25 5.15
C GLY A 226 1.86 14.69 5.23
N THR A 227 2.88 14.94 6.06
CA THR A 227 3.50 16.28 6.17
C THR A 227 4.28 16.64 4.90
N ALA A 228 5.04 15.71 4.34
CA ALA A 228 5.75 15.89 3.08
C ALA A 228 4.79 16.15 1.91
N LEU A 229 3.68 15.41 1.84
CA LEU A 229 2.63 15.59 0.84
C LEU A 229 1.99 16.98 0.95
N LEU A 230 1.74 17.47 2.17
CA LEU A 230 1.22 18.83 2.37
C LEU A 230 2.18 19.88 1.80
N PHE A 231 3.47 19.79 2.11
CA PHE A 231 4.47 20.72 1.56
C PHE A 231 4.57 20.58 0.04
N HIS A 232 4.52 19.36 -0.50
CA HIS A 232 4.53 19.14 -1.94
C HIS A 232 3.32 19.83 -2.60
N MET A 233 2.10 19.61 -2.10
CA MET A 233 0.89 20.24 -2.65
C MET A 233 0.92 21.77 -2.51
N LEU A 234 1.46 22.30 -1.41
CA LEU A 234 1.62 23.75 -1.22
C LEU A 234 2.59 24.36 -2.24
N VAL A 235 3.76 23.74 -2.42
CA VAL A 235 4.75 24.19 -3.42
C VAL A 235 4.18 24.07 -4.83
N SER A 236 3.54 22.95 -5.17
CA SER A 236 2.86 22.78 -6.45
C SER A 236 1.81 23.87 -6.69
N THR A 237 1.03 24.24 -5.68
CA THR A 237 0.04 25.32 -5.80
C THR A 237 0.68 26.67 -6.12
N ILE A 238 1.74 27.05 -5.40
CA ILE A 238 2.46 28.31 -5.66
C ILE A 238 3.13 28.29 -7.04
N THR A 239 3.74 27.17 -7.42
CA THR A 239 4.36 27.06 -8.76
C THR A 239 3.33 27.13 -9.88
N LEU A 240 2.15 26.52 -9.73
CA LEU A 240 1.07 26.58 -10.71
C LEU A 240 0.51 28.00 -10.89
N THR A 241 0.37 28.79 -9.82
CA THR A 241 -0.08 30.18 -9.95
C THR A 241 0.95 31.05 -10.66
N LEU A 242 2.24 30.84 -10.41
CA LEU A 242 3.31 31.52 -11.14
C LEU A 242 3.36 31.08 -12.61
N LEU A 243 3.19 29.79 -12.90
CA LEU A 243 3.15 29.27 -14.27
C LEU A 243 1.93 29.77 -15.04
N ALA A 244 0.78 29.95 -14.39
CA ALA A 244 -0.39 30.56 -15.00
C ALA A 244 -0.08 32.00 -15.47
N TYR A 245 0.64 32.78 -14.64
CA TYR A 245 1.10 34.11 -15.05
C TYR A 245 2.14 34.07 -16.18
N GLN A 246 3.08 33.13 -16.17
CA GLN A 246 4.04 32.99 -17.27
C GLN A 246 3.35 32.56 -18.59
N ALA A 247 2.29 31.76 -18.49
CA ALA A 247 1.53 31.29 -19.65
C ALA A 247 0.77 32.42 -20.38
N THR A 248 0.32 33.47 -19.68
CA THR A 248 -0.36 34.62 -20.33
C THR A 248 0.59 35.45 -21.20
N LYS A 249 1.90 35.35 -20.97
CA LYS A 249 2.93 36.06 -21.75
C LYS A 249 3.38 35.31 -23.00
N ILE A 250 2.79 34.16 -23.30
CA ILE A 250 3.10 33.40 -24.51
C ILE A 250 2.52 34.14 -25.71
N ASN A 251 3.40 34.67 -26.55
CA ASN A 251 3.06 35.40 -27.78
C ASN A 251 3.15 34.55 -29.06
N GLY A 252 3.64 33.31 -28.97
CA GLY A 252 3.80 32.40 -30.10
C GLY A 252 4.54 31.12 -29.74
N ILE A 253 4.89 30.32 -30.76
CA ILE A 253 5.67 29.09 -30.59
C ILE A 253 7.15 29.48 -30.49
N ASN A 254 7.64 29.62 -29.27
CA ASN A 254 9.03 29.96 -28.97
C ASN A 254 9.58 29.08 -27.83
N VAL A 255 10.89 29.19 -27.57
CA VAL A 255 11.57 28.43 -26.50
C VAL A 255 10.96 28.74 -25.13
N TYR A 256 10.49 29.97 -24.92
CA TYR A 256 9.78 30.37 -23.71
C TYR A 256 8.46 29.59 -23.52
N ALA A 257 7.67 29.42 -24.58
CA ALA A 257 6.44 28.63 -24.55
C ALA A 257 6.72 27.17 -24.22
N PHE A 258 7.73 26.56 -24.85
CA PHE A 258 8.13 25.18 -24.55
C PHE A 258 8.64 25.01 -23.12
N SER A 259 9.39 25.97 -22.58
CA SER A 259 9.84 25.91 -21.19
C SER A 259 8.69 26.04 -20.19
N THR A 260 7.73 26.94 -20.46
CA THR A 260 6.56 27.18 -19.60
C THR A 260 5.60 25.98 -19.62
N ILE A 261 5.29 25.46 -20.81
CA ILE A 261 4.46 24.26 -20.98
C ILE A 261 5.17 23.04 -20.38
N GLY A 262 6.48 22.92 -20.56
CA GLY A 262 7.28 21.84 -19.97
C GLY A 262 7.16 21.81 -18.44
N TYR A 263 7.35 22.95 -17.77
CA TYR A 263 7.16 23.06 -16.33
C TYR A 263 5.71 22.80 -15.90
N LEU A 264 4.73 23.29 -16.66
CA LEU A 264 3.30 23.07 -16.37
C LEU A 264 2.95 21.58 -16.44
N CYS A 265 3.29 20.91 -17.53
CA CYS A 265 3.05 19.49 -17.72
C CYS A 265 3.76 18.64 -16.66
N TYR A 266 5.01 19.00 -16.31
CA TYR A 266 5.76 18.28 -15.30
C TYR A 266 5.15 18.46 -13.89
N THR A 267 4.81 19.70 -13.51
CA THR A 267 4.22 20.00 -12.20
C THR A 267 2.84 19.37 -12.04
N LEU A 268 1.99 19.45 -13.08
CA LEU A 268 0.71 18.75 -13.10
C LEU A 268 0.90 17.23 -13.07
N GLY A 269 1.89 16.70 -13.76
CA GLY A 269 2.24 15.28 -13.74
C GLY A 269 2.61 14.79 -12.35
N GLN A 270 3.35 15.58 -11.57
CA GLN A 270 3.67 15.26 -10.17
C GLN A 270 2.42 15.25 -9.27
N VAL A 271 1.53 16.23 -9.40
CA VAL A 271 0.26 16.23 -8.65
C VAL A 271 -0.61 15.04 -9.05
N PHE A 272 -0.75 14.79 -10.34
CA PHE A 272 -1.51 13.66 -10.87
C PHE A 272 -0.92 12.31 -10.47
N HIS A 273 0.39 12.23 -10.23
CA HIS A 273 1.01 11.01 -9.75
C HIS A 273 0.52 10.60 -8.34
N PHE A 274 0.19 11.59 -7.50
CA PHE A 274 -0.32 11.36 -6.15
C PHE A 274 -1.82 11.13 -6.07
N CYS A 275 -2.58 11.68 -7.03
CA CYS A 275 -4.04 11.54 -7.11
C CYS A 275 -4.45 10.18 -7.68
#